data_AF-A0A2X2JU50-F1
#
_entry.id   AF-A0A2X2JU50-F1
#
_cell.length_a   1.000
_cell.length_b   1.000
_cell.length_c   1.000
_cell.angle_alpha   90.00
_cell.angle_beta   90.00
_cell.angle_gamma   90.00
#
_symmetry.space_group_name_H-M   'P 1'
#
loop_
_entity.id
_entity.type
_entity.pdbx_description
1 polymer ?
#
loop_
_entity_poly.entity_id
_entity_poly.type
_entity_poly.pdbx_seq_one_letter_code
_entity_poly.pdbx_strand_id
1 'polypeptide(L)'
;MTKEGCMNHLRTFYPEARNEDWQLYTAGKRVQVIKDTPEHGKGFIQFGTEVVNSQDHTVIALLGESPGASTSVSVALEVLERNFPEYKTEWALKSRK
;
A
#
# COMPACT_ATOMS: atom_id res chain seq x y z
N MET A 1 -5.63 -15.50 21.17
CA MET A 1 -5.38 -16.23 19.92
C MET A 1 -4.09 -17.02 20.12
N THR A 2 -4.12 -18.36 20.02
CA THR A 2 -2.93 -19.21 20.21
C THR A 2 -2.34 -19.60 18.84
N LYS A 3 -1.03 -19.90 18.78
CA LYS A 3 -0.38 -20.37 17.55
C LYS A 3 -1.08 -21.58 16.96
N GLU A 4 -1.47 -22.52 17.81
CA GLU A 4 -2.21 -23.72 17.42
C GLU A 4 -3.56 -23.40 16.76
N GLY A 5 -4.37 -22.52 17.37
CA GLY A 5 -5.65 -22.11 16.79
C GLY A 5 -5.50 -21.43 15.42
N CYS A 6 -4.50 -20.56 15.27
CA CYS A 6 -4.18 -19.92 14.00
C CYS A 6 -3.72 -20.93 12.93
N MET A 7 -2.88 -21.90 13.30
CA MET A 7 -2.42 -22.95 12.38
C MET A 7 -3.55 -23.89 11.96
N ASN A 8 -4.48 -24.21 12.86
CA ASN A 8 -5.66 -25.01 12.52
C ASN A 8 -6.57 -24.30 11.51
N HIS A 9 -6.74 -22.98 11.66
CA HIS A 9 -7.48 -22.17 10.69
C HIS A 9 -6.73 -22.05 9.36
N LEU A 10 -5.41 -21.84 9.37
CA LEU A 10 -4.60 -21.80 8.14
C LEU A 10 -4.75 -23.09 7.31
N ARG A 11 -4.79 -24.25 7.98
CA ARG A 11 -4.96 -25.56 7.33
C ARG A 11 -6.30 -25.76 6.64
N THR A 12 -7.32 -24.93 6.90
CA THR A 12 -8.55 -24.96 6.11
C THR A 12 -8.35 -24.39 4.69
N PHE A 13 -7.29 -23.60 4.48
CA PHE A 13 -6.91 -23.02 3.19
C PHE A 13 -5.68 -23.71 2.59
N TYR A 14 -4.72 -24.10 3.43
CA TYR A 14 -3.48 -24.78 3.03
C TYR A 14 -3.18 -25.98 3.95
N PRO A 15 -3.74 -27.18 3.64
CA PRO A 15 -3.69 -28.35 4.52
C PRO A 15 -2.28 -28.80 4.93
N GLU A 16 -1.31 -28.67 4.02
CA GLU A 16 0.08 -29.11 4.21
C GLU A 16 0.92 -28.13 5.06
N ALA A 17 0.34 -27.07 5.61
CA ALA A 17 1.06 -26.09 6.43
C ALA A 17 1.71 -26.74 7.66
N ARG A 18 3.05 -26.69 7.77
CA ARG A 18 3.81 -27.20 8.92
C ARG A 18 4.02 -26.10 9.95
N ASN A 19 4.00 -26.44 11.25
CA ASN A 19 4.13 -25.43 12.32
C ASN A 19 5.47 -24.67 12.33
N GLU A 20 6.52 -25.29 11.79
CA GLU A 20 7.89 -24.75 11.76
C GLU A 20 8.07 -23.66 10.69
N ASP A 21 7.30 -23.70 9.60
CA ASP A 21 7.38 -22.72 8.51
C ASP A 21 6.65 -21.41 8.83
N TRP A 22 5.88 -21.40 9.93
CA TRP A 22 4.96 -20.30 10.26
C TRP A 22 5.22 -19.74 11.64
N GLN A 23 5.27 -18.42 11.71
CA GLN A 23 5.43 -17.68 12.95
C GLN A 23 4.25 -16.73 13.15
N LEU A 24 3.73 -16.69 14.38
CA LEU A 24 2.78 -15.64 14.73
C LEU A 24 3.51 -14.31 14.81
N TYR A 25 3.00 -13.35 14.06
CA TYR A 25 3.47 -11.98 14.11
C TYR A 25 2.36 -11.08 14.65
N THR A 26 2.73 -10.14 15.52
CA THR A 26 1.78 -9.10 15.95
C THR A 26 1.53 -8.18 14.77
N ALA A 27 0.30 -8.22 14.24
CA ALA A 27 -0.10 -7.32 13.18
C ALA A 27 0.17 -5.87 13.60
N GLY A 28 0.68 -5.06 12.66
CA GLY A 28 0.93 -3.65 12.90
C GLY A 28 -0.35 -2.89 13.28
N LYS A 29 -0.19 -1.66 13.78
CA LYS A 29 -1.32 -0.77 14.00
C LYS A 29 -1.90 -0.36 12.65
N ARG A 30 -3.20 -0.51 12.46
CA ARG A 30 -3.89 0.06 11.30
C ARG A 30 -4.01 1.57 11.53
N VAL A 31 -3.61 2.35 10.54
CA VAL A 31 -3.77 3.81 10.52
C VAL A 31 -4.82 4.13 9.48
N GLN A 32 -5.83 4.92 9.85
CA GLN A 32 -6.83 5.44 8.93
C GLN A 32 -6.60 6.94 8.77
N VAL A 33 -6.61 7.41 7.52
CA VAL A 33 -6.49 8.84 7.23
C VAL A 33 -7.83 9.51 7.46
N ILE A 34 -7.83 10.57 8.27
CA ILE A 34 -8.97 11.44 8.51
C ILE A 34 -8.56 12.85 8.09
N LYS A 35 -9.31 13.46 7.18
CA LYS A 35 -9.02 14.81 6.70
C LYS A 35 -10.29 15.62 6.49
N ASP A 36 -10.15 16.93 6.57
CA ASP A 36 -11.23 17.84 6.23
C ASP A 36 -11.27 17.97 4.70
N THR A 37 -12.45 17.85 4.11
CA THR A 37 -12.63 17.99 2.65
C THR A 37 -13.66 19.08 2.35
N PRO A 38 -13.51 19.82 1.24
CA PRO A 38 -14.50 20.81 0.83
C PRO A 38 -15.90 20.21 0.60
N GLU A 39 -15.95 18.96 0.13
CA GLU A 39 -17.18 18.25 -0.22
C GLU A 39 -17.88 17.63 1.00
N HIS A 40 -17.12 17.03 1.94
CA HIS A 40 -17.68 16.26 3.05
C HIS A 40 -17.48 16.89 4.43
N GLY A 41 -16.84 18.06 4.50
CA GLY A 41 -16.63 18.80 5.75
C GLY A 41 -15.51 18.22 6.61
N LYS A 42 -15.62 18.42 7.93
CA LYS A 42 -14.56 18.07 8.88
C LYS A 42 -14.58 16.59 9.28
N GLY A 43 -13.40 16.01 9.46
CA GLY A 43 -13.26 14.65 9.98
C GLY A 43 -13.71 13.55 9.00
N PHE A 44 -13.63 13.81 7.69
CA PHE A 44 -13.99 12.82 6.68
C PHE A 44 -12.96 11.68 6.65
N ILE A 45 -13.45 10.45 6.66
CA ILE A 45 -12.62 9.25 6.57
C ILE A 45 -12.24 9.06 5.09
N GLN A 46 -10.95 9.19 4.81
CA GLN A 46 -10.43 8.95 3.46
C GLN A 46 -10.37 7.45 3.20
N PHE A 47 -10.94 7.00 2.09
CA PHE A 47 -10.75 5.64 1.58
C PHE A 47 -9.74 5.62 0.44
N GLY A 48 -9.08 4.48 0.27
CA GLY A 48 -8.10 4.25 -0.79
C GLY A 48 -6.68 4.64 -0.44
N THR A 49 -5.85 4.73 -1.48
CA THR A 49 -4.41 4.98 -1.41
C THR A 49 -4.13 6.41 -1.87
N GLU A 50 -3.38 7.18 -1.09
CA GLU A 50 -2.97 8.55 -1.42
C GLU A 50 -1.44 8.64 -1.45
N VAL A 51 -0.89 9.19 -2.53
CA VAL A 51 0.54 9.52 -2.64
C VAL A 51 0.73 10.94 -2.11
N VAL A 52 1.50 11.08 -1.04
CA VAL A 52 1.90 12.37 -0.47
C VAL A 52 3.38 12.58 -0.71
N ASN A 53 3.73 13.74 -1.26
CA ASN A 53 5.10 14.10 -1.58
C ASN A 53 5.49 15.33 -0.77
N SER A 54 6.73 15.39 -0.30
CA SER A 54 7.29 16.63 0.21
C SER A 54 7.46 17.64 -0.92
N GLN A 55 7.48 18.94 -0.58
CA GLN A 55 7.59 20.02 -1.57
C GLN A 55 8.88 19.93 -2.40
N ASP A 56 9.94 19.39 -1.81
CA ASP A 56 11.26 19.17 -2.42
C ASP A 56 11.42 17.75 -3.02
N HIS A 57 10.37 16.91 -2.99
CA HIS A 57 10.36 15.54 -3.48
C HIS A 57 11.38 14.59 -2.85
N THR A 58 11.99 14.95 -1.72
CA THR A 58 12.95 14.10 -1.01
C THR A 58 12.30 13.00 -0.18
N VAL A 59 11.01 13.15 0.16
CA VAL A 59 10.22 12.16 0.89
C VAL A 59 8.89 11.93 0.17
N ILE A 60 8.59 10.65 -0.05
CA ILE A 60 7.36 10.19 -0.68
C ILE A 60 6.72 9.17 0.25
N ALA A 61 5.45 9.38 0.60
CA ALA A 61 4.70 8.49 1.45
C ALA A 61 3.44 8.01 0.72
N LEU A 62 3.15 6.72 0.87
CA LEU A 62 1.89 6.14 0.46
C LEU A 62 1.03 5.96 1.70
N LEU A 63 -0.07 6.72 1.79
CA LEU A 63 -0.96 6.73 2.93
C LEU A 63 -2.28 6.02 2.59
N GLY A 64 -2.86 5.33 3.57
CA GLY A 64 -4.14 4.65 3.45
C GLY A 64 -3.99 3.16 3.15
N GLU A 65 -4.91 2.64 2.34
CA GLU A 65 -4.95 1.22 2.01
C GLU A 65 -3.80 0.85 1.07
N SER A 66 -3.27 -0.37 1.21
CA SER A 66 -2.29 -0.87 0.24
C SER A 66 -2.95 -0.98 -1.14
N PRO A 67 -2.36 -0.43 -2.21
CA PRO A 67 -2.93 -0.50 -3.54
C PRO A 67 -2.98 -1.96 -3.97
N GLY A 68 -4.18 -2.41 -4.38
CA GLY A 68 -4.36 -3.74 -4.96
C GLY A 68 -3.74 -3.83 -6.35
N ALA A 69 -3.62 -5.04 -6.88
CA ALA A 69 -2.98 -5.30 -8.18
C ALA A 69 -3.50 -4.42 -9.33
N SER A 70 -4.79 -4.03 -9.29
CA SER A 70 -5.42 -3.15 -10.28
C SER A 70 -4.99 -1.68 -10.20
N THR A 71 -4.49 -1.21 -9.06
CA THR A 71 -4.10 0.20 -8.84
C THR A 71 -2.61 0.37 -8.61
N SER A 72 -1.86 -0.68 -8.27
CA SER A 72 -0.42 -0.60 -7.96
C SER A 72 0.39 0.01 -9.11
N VAL A 73 0.11 -0.35 -10.37
CA VAL A 73 0.85 0.18 -11.52
C VAL A 73 0.60 1.67 -11.68
N SER A 74 -0.66 2.11 -11.62
CA SER A 74 -1.02 3.53 -11.75
C SER A 74 -0.40 4.37 -10.64
N VAL A 75 -0.42 3.88 -9.39
CA VAL A 75 0.22 4.54 -8.24
C VAL A 75 1.73 4.64 -8.43
N ALA A 76 2.39 3.56 -8.89
CA ALA A 76 3.83 3.57 -9.14
C ALA A 76 4.20 4.57 -10.25
N LEU A 77 3.42 4.63 -11.33
CA LEU A 77 3.61 5.61 -12.39
C LEU A 77 3.43 7.04 -11.88
N GLU A 78 2.41 7.31 -11.06
CA GLU A 78 2.21 8.62 -10.43
C GLU A 78 3.44 9.05 -9.61
N VAL A 79 3.97 8.15 -8.78
CA VAL A 79 5.18 8.39 -7.98
C VAL A 79 6.37 8.74 -8.88
N LEU A 80 6.60 7.94 -9.93
CA LEU A 80 7.71 8.14 -10.86
C LEU A 80 7.58 9.46 -11.62
N GLU A 81 6.41 9.76 -12.18
CA GLU A 81 6.19 10.97 -12.98
C GLU A 81 6.29 12.26 -12.16
N ARG A 82 5.84 12.24 -10.91
CA ARG A 82 5.82 13.43 -10.05
C ARG A 82 7.15 13.73 -9.38
N ASN A 83 7.91 12.69 -9.01
CA ASN A 83 9.10 12.85 -8.17
C ASN A 83 10.42 12.71 -8.92
N PHE A 84 10.38 12.19 -10.15
CA PHE A 84 11.57 11.98 -10.98
C PHE A 84 11.36 12.51 -12.42
N PRO A 85 10.90 13.77 -12.57
CA PRO A 85 10.53 14.33 -13.88
C PRO A 85 11.69 14.34 -14.89
N GLU A 86 12.94 14.40 -14.42
CA GLU A 86 14.15 14.40 -15.24
C GLU A 86 14.35 13.09 -16.02
N TYR A 87 13.82 11.97 -15.52
CA TYR A 87 13.92 10.67 -16.19
C TYR A 87 12.73 10.37 -17.10
N LYS A 88 11.72 11.23 -17.15
CA LYS A 88 10.46 11.00 -17.87
C LYS A 88 10.68 10.66 -19.35
N THR A 89 11.55 11.41 -20.03
CA THR A 89 11.86 11.17 -21.45
C THR A 89 12.57 9.84 -21.67
N GLU A 90 13.51 9.48 -20.80
CA GLU A 90 14.24 8.22 -20.88
C GLU A 90 13.32 7.02 -20.67
N TRP A 91 12.42 7.10 -19.68
CA TRP A 91 11.50 6.03 -19.36
C TRP A 91 10.41 5.86 -20.42
N ALA A 92 9.86 6.95 -20.97
CA ALA A 92 8.86 6.90 -22.03
C ALA A 92 9.36 6.18 -23.30
N LEU A 93 10.66 6.25 -23.58
CA LEU A 93 11.29 5.52 -24.69
C LEU A 93 11.41 4.01 -24.39
N LYS A 94 11.52 3.61 -23.12
CA LYS A 94 11.69 2.22 -22.69
C LYS A 94 10.35 1.46 -22.56
N SER A 95 9.27 2.13 -22.18
CA SER A 95 7.93 1.51 -22.03
C SER A 95 7.14 1.36 -23.35
N ARG A 96 7.73 1.73 -24.50
CA ARG A 96 7.17 1.55 -25.85
C ARG A 96 7.66 0.29 -26.58
N LYS A 97 8.30 -0.65 -25.89
CA LYS A 97 8.67 -1.97 -26.43
C LYS A 97 7.88 -3.06 -25.72
#